data_AF-A0A2B7YG49-F1
#
_entry.id   AF-A0A2B7YG49-F1
#
_cell.length_a   1.000
_cell.length_b   1.000
_cell.length_c   1.000
_cell.angle_alpha   90.00
_cell.angle_beta   90.00
_cell.angle_gamma   90.00
#
_symmetry.space_group_name_H-M   'P 1'
#
loop_
_entity.id
_entity.type
_entity.pdbx_description
1 polymer ?
#
loop_
_entity_poly.entity_id
_entity_poly.type
_entity_poly.pdbx_seq_one_letter_code
_entity_poly.pdbx_strand_id
1 'polypeptide(L)'
;MEQHERVRLKKFYELASRKFNPAIPKAMDAMRDDADPTSFIFHLVGRTSIVGLVPLRELLIQIYEKWGFISSKYDLDIPCPISFTEAEISRYREIAQKYAEAYMEYDGLLTALGGKDGWVSHEEFEEAMARFKVHEASLDGLRKRVQESLCHSSE
;
A
#
# COMPACT_ATOMS: atom_id res chain seq x y z
N MET A 1 -11.12 -14.48 15.29
CA MET A 1 -9.89 -14.96 15.99
C MET A 1 -8.65 -14.62 15.17
N GLU A 2 -8.60 -15.01 13.88
CA GLU A 2 -7.51 -14.71 12.93
C GLU A 2 -7.15 -13.21 12.78
N GLN A 3 -8.14 -12.31 12.79
CA GLN A 3 -7.93 -10.85 12.71
C GLN A 3 -7.00 -10.33 13.82
N HIS A 4 -7.28 -10.75 15.06
CA HIS A 4 -6.49 -10.37 16.22
C HIS A 4 -5.10 -11.00 16.16
N GLU A 5 -4.98 -12.20 15.58
CA GLU A 5 -3.70 -12.88 15.40
C GLU A 5 -2.84 -12.21 14.34
N ARG A 6 -3.40 -11.77 13.22
CA ARG A 6 -2.67 -11.01 12.19
C ARG A 6 -2.23 -9.64 12.69
N VAL A 7 -3.09 -8.92 13.43
CA VAL A 7 -2.74 -7.65 14.05
C VAL A 7 -1.63 -7.85 15.10
N ARG A 8 -1.73 -8.90 15.92
CA ARG A 8 -0.67 -9.26 16.89
C ARG A 8 0.62 -9.63 16.19
N LEU A 9 0.56 -10.41 15.11
CA LEU A 9 1.73 -10.83 14.34
C LEU A 9 2.40 -9.64 13.66
N LYS A 10 1.62 -8.74 13.03
CA LYS A 10 2.12 -7.47 12.49
C LYS A 10 2.81 -6.65 13.58
N LYS A 11 2.18 -6.49 14.74
CA LYS A 11 2.76 -5.75 15.86
C LYS A 11 4.02 -6.42 16.39
N PHE A 12 4.04 -7.75 16.43
CA PHE A 12 5.20 -8.53 16.82
C PHE A 12 6.37 -8.33 15.84
N TYR A 13 6.13 -8.39 14.53
CA TYR A 13 7.16 -8.11 13.52
C TYR A 13 7.65 -6.66 13.58
N GLU A 14 6.76 -5.70 13.83
CA GLU A 14 7.15 -4.30 14.01
C GLU A 14 8.07 -4.12 15.23
N LEU A 15 7.69 -4.68 16.37
CA LEU A 15 8.46 -4.62 17.62
C LEU A 15 9.78 -5.40 17.53
N ALA A 16 9.74 -6.60 16.93
CA ALA A 16 10.93 -7.41 16.70
C ALA A 16 11.88 -6.71 15.74
N SER A 17 11.39 -6.09 14.67
CA SER A 17 12.23 -5.31 13.75
C SER A 17 12.84 -4.10 14.46
N ARG A 18 12.11 -3.40 15.32
CA ARG A 18 12.69 -2.31 16.15
C ARG A 18 13.82 -2.79 17.05
N LYS A 19 13.78 -4.05 17.52
CA LYS A 19 14.81 -4.63 18.38
C LYS A 19 15.99 -5.23 17.62
N PHE A 20 15.73 -6.01 16.57
CA PHE A 20 16.72 -6.83 15.87
C PHE A 20 17.22 -6.22 14.57
N ASN A 21 16.46 -5.33 13.93
CA ASN A 21 16.87 -4.60 12.74
C ASN A 21 16.35 -3.14 12.78
N PRO A 22 16.90 -2.30 13.68
CA PRO A 22 16.37 -0.96 13.93
C PRO A 22 16.49 -0.02 12.72
N ALA A 23 17.32 -0.36 11.73
CA ALA A 23 17.48 0.42 10.51
C ALA A 23 16.17 0.48 9.70
N ILE A 24 15.45 -0.65 9.60
CA ILE A 24 14.19 -0.74 8.85
C ILE A 24 13.12 0.22 9.41
N PRO A 25 12.69 0.12 10.68
CA PRO A 25 11.66 1.01 11.22
C PRO A 25 12.13 2.47 11.28
N LYS A 26 13.43 2.76 11.45
CA LYS A 26 13.95 4.13 11.37
C LYS A 26 13.86 4.74 9.98
N ALA A 27 14.13 3.95 8.94
CA ALA A 27 13.94 4.39 7.55
C ALA A 27 12.45 4.60 7.25
N MET A 28 11.60 3.69 7.70
CA MET A 28 10.14 3.79 7.53
C MET A 28 9.55 5.00 8.25
N ASP A 29 9.91 5.21 9.52
CA ASP A 29 9.46 6.37 10.30
C ASP A 29 9.92 7.70 9.64
N ALA A 30 11.05 7.72 8.93
CA ALA A 30 11.54 8.89 8.19
C ALA A 30 10.86 9.10 6.82
N MET A 31 10.29 8.05 6.23
CA MET A 31 9.57 8.12 4.95
C MET A 31 8.06 8.36 5.13
N ARG A 32 7.55 8.23 6.36
CA ARG A 32 6.14 8.29 6.69
C ARG A 32 5.54 9.67 6.40
N ASP A 33 4.52 9.69 5.54
CA ASP A 33 3.62 10.82 5.35
C ASP A 33 2.18 10.34 5.62
N ASP A 34 1.57 10.85 6.69
CA ASP A 34 0.22 10.45 7.10
C ASP A 34 -0.87 10.88 6.08
N ALA A 35 -0.54 11.78 5.13
CA ALA A 35 -1.42 12.21 4.05
C ALA A 35 -1.32 11.33 2.78
N ASP A 36 -0.26 10.53 2.63
CA ASP A 36 -0.01 9.70 1.45
C ASP A 36 -0.14 8.21 1.78
N PRO A 37 -1.20 7.53 1.30
CA PRO A 37 -1.41 6.10 1.55
C PRO A 37 -0.34 5.21 0.90
N THR A 38 0.45 5.72 -0.05
CA THR A 38 1.56 5.00 -0.67
C THR A 38 2.84 4.99 0.19
N SER A 39 2.90 5.80 1.25
CA SER A 39 4.04 5.83 2.19
C SER A 39 4.02 4.67 3.20
N PHE A 40 2.89 3.96 3.36
CA PHE A 40 2.73 2.91 4.34
C PHE A 40 3.18 1.53 3.85
N ILE A 41 4.49 1.28 3.82
CA ILE A 41 5.06 0.01 3.34
C ILE A 41 4.41 -1.22 3.98
N PHE A 42 4.20 -1.28 5.30
CA PHE A 42 3.56 -2.45 5.92
C PHE A 42 2.05 -2.55 5.66
N HIS A 43 1.35 -1.44 5.38
CA HIS A 43 -0.04 -1.50 4.95
C HIS A 43 -0.13 -2.04 3.52
N LEU A 44 0.77 -1.56 2.66
CA LEU A 44 0.89 -1.97 1.27
C LEU A 44 1.32 -3.43 1.18
N VAL A 45 2.42 -3.85 1.82
CA VAL A 45 2.94 -5.22 1.78
C VAL A 45 1.96 -6.25 2.37
N GLY A 46 1.15 -5.85 3.36
CA GLY A 46 0.07 -6.69 3.88
C GLY A 46 -1.11 -6.87 2.90
N ARG A 47 -1.23 -5.99 1.90
CA ARG A 47 -2.28 -6.00 0.86
C ARG A 47 -1.74 -6.35 -0.54
N THR A 48 -0.41 -6.31 -0.78
CA THR A 48 0.23 -6.47 -2.09
C THR A 48 0.10 -7.87 -2.69
N SER A 49 -0.29 -8.89 -1.92
CA SER A 49 -0.63 -10.19 -2.51
C SER A 49 -1.87 -10.11 -3.41
N ILE A 50 -2.68 -9.04 -3.28
CA ILE A 50 -3.89 -8.82 -4.09
C ILE A 50 -3.72 -7.63 -5.05
N VAL A 51 -2.92 -6.61 -4.72
CA VAL A 51 -3.02 -5.28 -5.35
C VAL A 51 -1.75 -4.78 -6.10
N GLY A 52 -0.76 -5.63 -6.33
CA GLY A 52 0.27 -5.39 -7.35
C GLY A 52 1.46 -4.49 -6.97
N LEU A 53 2.40 -4.35 -7.93
CA LEU A 53 3.76 -3.84 -7.78
C LEU A 53 3.88 -2.30 -7.77
N VAL A 54 2.81 -1.56 -8.07
CA VAL A 54 2.82 -0.09 -8.21
C VAL A 54 3.26 0.62 -6.93
N PRO A 55 2.73 0.29 -5.74
CA PRO A 55 3.17 0.93 -4.50
C PRO A 55 4.65 0.65 -4.17
N LEU A 56 5.17 -0.52 -4.57
CA LEU A 56 6.59 -0.83 -4.38
C LEU A 56 7.49 0.07 -5.24
N ARG A 57 7.08 0.36 -6.48
CA ARG A 57 7.89 1.19 -7.38
C ARG A 57 7.91 2.66 -6.95
N GLU A 58 6.79 3.18 -6.46
CA GLU A 58 6.73 4.52 -5.87
C GLU A 58 7.64 4.63 -4.63
N LEU A 59 7.64 3.62 -3.76
CA LEU A 59 8.54 3.56 -2.61
C LEU A 59 10.03 3.57 -3.01
N LEU A 60 10.39 2.86 -4.09
CA LEU A 60 11.77 2.88 -4.62
C LEU A 60 12.16 4.26 -5.16
N ILE A 61 11.24 4.96 -5.82
CA ILE A 61 11.47 6.35 -6.28
C ILE A 61 11.68 7.28 -5.07
N GLN A 62 10.85 7.17 -4.03
CA GLN A 62 11.02 7.97 -2.82
C GLN A 62 12.35 7.69 -2.11
N ILE A 63 12.81 6.43 -2.10
CA ILE A 63 14.14 6.07 -1.58
C ILE A 63 15.26 6.72 -2.41
N TYR A 64 15.13 6.71 -3.73
CA TYR A 64 16.09 7.34 -4.64
C TYR A 64 16.17 8.86 -4.40
N GLU A 65 15.05 9.56 -4.35
CA GLU A 65 15.01 11.01 -4.14
C GLU A 65 15.51 11.42 -2.74
N LYS A 66 15.17 10.63 -1.72
CA LYS A 66 15.60 10.89 -0.34
C LYS A 66 16.97 10.29 -0.02
N TRP A 67 17.67 9.70 -1.00
CA TRP A 67 18.93 9.01 -0.75
C TRP A 67 19.99 9.91 -0.13
N GLY A 68 20.12 11.17 -0.59
CA GLY A 68 21.08 12.11 0.00
C GLY A 68 20.84 12.43 1.49
N PHE A 69 19.59 12.35 1.94
CA PHE A 69 19.24 12.45 3.36
C PHE A 69 19.54 11.15 4.11
N ILE A 70 19.24 10.01 3.49
CA ILE A 70 19.52 8.69 4.08
C ILE A 70 21.04 8.50 4.22
N SER A 71 21.82 8.83 3.19
CA SER A 71 23.26 8.63 3.16
C SER A 71 23.96 9.52 4.20
N SER A 72 23.57 10.80 4.29
CA SER A 72 24.14 11.74 5.27
C SER A 72 23.79 11.39 6.72
N LYS A 73 22.61 10.82 6.98
CA LYS A 73 22.20 10.39 8.33
C LYS A 73 23.00 9.20 8.87
N TYR A 74 23.55 8.37 7.99
CA TYR A 74 24.25 7.14 8.34
C TYR A 74 25.74 7.16 7.98
N ASP A 75 26.29 8.34 7.63
CA ASP A 75 27.67 8.52 7.19
C ASP A 75 28.07 7.55 6.05
N LEU A 76 27.13 7.31 5.13
CA LEU A 76 27.34 6.44 3.97
C LEU A 76 27.79 7.30 2.78
N ASP A 77 29.04 7.17 2.38
CA ASP A 77 29.57 7.79 1.15
C ASP A 77 29.37 6.86 -0.06
N ILE A 78 28.13 6.41 -0.26
CA ILE A 78 27.78 5.47 -1.31
C ILE A 78 26.71 6.11 -2.21
N PRO A 79 26.87 6.10 -3.55
CA PRO A 79 25.82 6.55 -4.45
C PRO A 79 24.58 5.66 -4.30
N CYS A 80 23.42 6.19 -4.68
CA CYS A 80 22.18 5.42 -4.58
C CYS A 80 22.30 4.14 -5.41
N PRO A 81 22.02 2.95 -4.84
CA PRO A 81 22.15 1.68 -5.56
C PRO A 81 21.08 1.50 -6.64
N ILE A 82 20.05 2.36 -6.63
CA ILE A 82 18.98 2.42 -7.61
C ILE A 82 19.04 3.76 -8.32
N SER A 83 18.63 3.80 -9.58
CA SER A 83 18.62 5.02 -10.38
C SER A 83 17.35 5.06 -11.22
N PHE A 84 16.86 6.27 -11.43
CA PHE A 84 15.70 6.54 -12.28
C PHE A 84 15.99 7.78 -13.12
N THR A 85 15.51 7.76 -14.36
CA THR A 85 15.45 8.95 -15.20
C THR A 85 14.23 9.79 -14.83
N GLU A 86 14.29 11.10 -15.11
CA GLU A 86 13.16 12.01 -14.85
C GLU A 86 11.89 11.58 -15.61
N ALA A 87 12.07 11.04 -16.82
CA ALA A 87 10.98 10.52 -17.65
C ALA A 87 10.34 9.27 -17.04
N GLU A 88 11.13 8.38 -16.44
CA GLU A 88 10.63 7.22 -15.70
C GLU A 88 9.87 7.65 -14.44
N ILE A 89 10.44 8.56 -13.64
CA ILE A 89 9.79 9.09 -12.44
C ILE A 89 8.43 9.70 -12.79
N SER A 90 8.39 10.56 -13.79
CA SER A 90 7.15 11.22 -14.24
C SER A 90 6.10 10.21 -14.69
N ARG A 91 6.50 9.22 -15.50
CA ARG A 91 5.60 8.15 -15.98
C ARG A 91 5.06 7.30 -14.82
N TYR A 92 5.92 6.89 -13.90
CA TYR A 92 5.52 6.05 -12.78
C TYR A 92 4.60 6.79 -11.80
N ARG A 93 4.82 8.09 -11.58
CA ARG A 93 3.91 8.91 -10.78
C ARG A 93 2.53 9.04 -11.39
N GLU A 94 2.44 9.18 -12.72
CA GLU A 94 1.14 9.19 -13.40
C GLU A 94 0.40 7.85 -13.22
N ILE A 95 1.12 6.73 -13.33
CA ILE A 95 0.57 5.39 -13.07
C ILE A 95 0.15 5.24 -11.61
N ALA A 96 1.00 5.67 -10.66
CA ALA A 96 0.72 5.62 -9.24
C ALA A 96 -0.50 6.46 -8.86
N GLN A 97 -0.67 7.64 -9.47
CA GLN A 97 -1.83 8.49 -9.27
C GLN A 97 -3.12 7.84 -9.78
N LYS A 98 -3.12 7.32 -11.02
CA LYS A 98 -4.28 6.60 -11.59
C LYS A 98 -4.66 5.39 -10.77
N TYR A 99 -3.65 4.66 -10.30
CA TYR A 99 -3.82 3.55 -9.38
C TYR A 99 -4.43 4.00 -8.05
N ALA A 100 -3.89 5.05 -7.43
CA ALA A 100 -4.36 5.56 -6.14
C ALA A 100 -5.81 6.02 -6.21
N GLU A 101 -6.21 6.73 -7.27
CA GLU A 101 -7.59 7.14 -7.51
C GLU A 101 -8.53 5.93 -7.62
N ALA A 102 -8.22 4.99 -8.52
CA ALA A 102 -9.05 3.79 -8.72
C ALA A 102 -9.14 2.94 -7.45
N TYR A 103 -8.03 2.83 -6.71
CA TYR A 103 -7.97 2.05 -5.48
C TYR A 103 -8.73 2.73 -4.34
N MET A 104 -8.66 4.05 -4.17
CA MET A 104 -9.41 4.78 -3.15
C MET A 104 -10.92 4.63 -3.36
N GLU A 105 -11.40 4.70 -4.60
CA GLU A 105 -12.81 4.45 -4.91
C GLU A 105 -13.23 3.01 -4.54
N TYR A 106 -12.40 2.03 -4.90
CA TYR A 106 -12.64 0.62 -4.60
C TYR A 106 -12.63 0.31 -3.09
N ASP A 107 -11.60 0.76 -2.38
CA ASP A 107 -11.43 0.57 -0.93
C ASP A 107 -12.50 1.31 -0.13
N GLY A 108 -12.89 2.50 -0.59
CA GLY A 108 -13.99 3.27 0.00
C GLY A 108 -15.33 2.54 -0.09
N LEU A 109 -15.66 1.99 -1.27
CA LEU A 109 -16.89 1.21 -1.44
C LEU A 109 -16.85 -0.10 -0.62
N LEU A 110 -15.74 -0.83 -0.62
CA LEU A 110 -15.59 -2.01 0.23
C LEU A 110 -15.77 -1.69 1.72
N THR A 111 -15.17 -0.59 2.18
CA THR A 111 -15.26 -0.15 3.58
C THR A 111 -16.70 0.22 3.95
N ALA A 112 -17.44 0.84 3.04
CA ALA A 112 -18.86 1.18 3.26
C ALA A 112 -19.76 -0.07 3.33
N LEU A 113 -19.40 -1.15 2.62
CA LEU A 113 -20.21 -2.36 2.53
C LEU A 113 -19.94 -3.38 3.64
N GLY A 114 -18.67 -3.58 3.99
CA GLY A 114 -18.25 -4.64 4.92
C GLY A 114 -17.43 -4.15 6.12
N GLY A 115 -17.35 -2.83 6.34
CA GLY A 115 -16.41 -2.26 7.29
C GLY A 115 -14.96 -2.36 6.82
N LYS A 116 -14.02 -1.95 7.66
CA LYS A 116 -12.59 -1.80 7.29
C LYS A 116 -11.89 -3.12 6.94
N ASP A 117 -12.54 -4.24 7.23
CA ASP A 117 -12.00 -5.59 7.25
C ASP A 117 -12.95 -6.66 6.68
N GLY A 118 -14.15 -6.29 6.24
CA GLY A 118 -15.08 -7.20 5.55
C GLY A 118 -15.80 -8.20 6.46
N TRP A 119 -15.70 -8.03 7.79
CA TRP A 119 -16.36 -8.90 8.76
C TRP A 119 -17.64 -8.26 9.28
N VAL A 120 -18.69 -9.07 9.35
CA VAL A 120 -19.99 -8.70 9.93
C VAL A 120 -20.41 -9.76 10.94
N SER A 121 -21.21 -9.38 11.92
CA SER A 121 -21.77 -10.35 12.88
C SER A 121 -22.73 -11.31 12.17
N HIS A 122 -22.98 -12.48 12.76
CA HIS A 122 -23.93 -13.44 12.18
C HIS A 122 -25.34 -12.84 12.03
N GLU A 123 -25.74 -11.98 12.97
CA GLU A 123 -27.03 -11.30 12.98
C GLU A 123 -27.16 -10.28 11.83
N GLU A 124 -26.08 -9.60 11.48
CA GLU A 124 -26.03 -8.60 10.40
C GLU A 124 -25.66 -9.19 9.03
N PHE A 125 -25.33 -10.49 8.97
CA PHE A 125 -24.80 -11.13 7.77
C PHE A 125 -25.73 -11.02 6.57
N GLU A 126 -27.02 -11.33 6.76
CA GLU A 126 -28.00 -11.28 5.67
C GLU A 126 -28.20 -9.86 5.13
N GLU A 127 -28.22 -8.87 6.02
CA GLU A 127 -28.33 -7.46 5.62
C GLU A 127 -27.08 -6.99 4.87
N ALA A 128 -25.89 -7.33 5.38
CA ALA A 128 -24.62 -7.02 4.72
C ALA A 128 -24.53 -7.69 3.35
N MET A 129 -24.98 -8.94 3.23
CA MET A 129 -24.99 -9.68 1.97
C MET A 129 -25.96 -9.08 0.95
N ALA A 130 -27.13 -8.62 1.40
CA ALA A 130 -28.07 -7.91 0.54
C ALA A 130 -27.46 -6.61 0.01
N ARG A 131 -26.81 -5.81 0.87
CA ARG A 131 -26.08 -4.60 0.47
C ARG A 131 -24.95 -4.93 -0.51
N PHE A 132 -24.16 -5.96 -0.23
CA PHE A 132 -23.08 -6.40 -1.13
C PHE A 132 -23.59 -6.74 -2.53
N LYS A 133 -24.68 -7.53 -2.63
CA LYS A 133 -25.28 -7.92 -3.91
C LYS A 133 -25.75 -6.73 -4.75
N VAL A 134 -26.28 -5.68 -4.11
CA VAL A 134 -26.68 -4.45 -4.82
C VAL A 134 -25.48 -3.75 -5.46
N HIS A 135 -24.30 -3.84 -4.82
CA HIS A 135 -23.08 -3.15 -5.26
C HIS A 135 -22.07 -4.06 -5.98
N GLU A 136 -22.38 -5.34 -6.19
CA GLU A 136 -21.47 -6.33 -6.76
C GLU A 136 -20.95 -5.93 -8.15
N ALA A 137 -21.82 -5.45 -9.04
CA ALA A 137 -21.44 -5.00 -10.38
C ALA A 137 -20.50 -3.77 -10.34
N SER A 138 -20.78 -2.83 -9.43
CA SER A 138 -19.94 -1.64 -9.23
C SER A 138 -18.57 -2.01 -8.66
N LEU A 139 -18.53 -2.94 -7.71
CA LEU A 139 -17.28 -3.46 -7.15
C LEU A 139 -16.44 -4.18 -8.20
N ASP A 140 -17.06 -5.01 -9.04
CA ASP A 140 -16.35 -5.72 -10.12
C ASP A 140 -15.79 -4.74 -11.16
N GLY A 141 -16.55 -3.68 -11.50
CA GLY A 141 -16.08 -2.60 -12.38
C GLY A 141 -14.89 -1.82 -11.80
N LEU A 142 -14.94 -1.46 -10.51
CA LEU A 142 -13.84 -0.79 -9.83
C LEU A 142 -12.61 -1.70 -9.71
N ARG A 143 -12.81 -2.98 -9.41
CA ARG A 143 -11.73 -3.98 -9.35
C ARG A 143 -11.02 -4.09 -10.70
N LYS A 144 -11.76 -4.12 -11.81
CA LYS A 144 -11.21 -4.14 -13.17
C LYS A 144 -10.38 -2.88 -13.47
N ARG A 145 -10.89 -1.69 -13.12
CA ARG A 145 -10.13 -0.42 -13.25
C ARG A 145 -8.81 -0.46 -12.48
N VAL A 146 -8.82 -0.98 -11.25
CA VAL A 146 -7.59 -1.17 -10.45
C VAL A 146 -6.64 -2.13 -11.17
N GLN A 147 -7.12 -3.26 -11.68
CA GLN A 147 -6.29 -4.23 -12.42
C GLN A 147 -5.72 -3.66 -13.72
N GLU A 148 -6.50 -2.88 -14.48
CA GLU A 148 -6.06 -2.23 -15.70
C GLU A 148 -4.91 -1.24 -15.43
N SER A 149 -4.97 -0.49 -14.32
CA SER A 149 -3.88 0.40 -13.92
C SER A 149 -2.57 -0.35 -13.61
N LEU A 150 -2.66 -1.62 -13.20
CA LEU A 150 -1.50 -2.49 -12.97
C LEU A 150 -0.92 -3.06 -14.27
N CYS A 151 -1.75 -3.38 -15.26
CA CYS A 151 -1.29 -3.98 -16.53
C CYS A 151 -0.51 -2.99 -17.42
N HIS A 152 -0.86 -1.71 -17.42
CA HIS A 152 -0.12 -0.66 -18.17
C HIS A 152 1.28 -0.36 -17.61
N SER A 153 1.68 -1.01 -16.51
CA SER A 153 3.01 -0.88 -15.91
C SER A 153 4.05 -1.88 -16.46
N SER A 154 3.64 -2.80 -17.34
CA SER A 154 4.44 -3.96 -17.79
C SER A 154 4.98 -3.85 -19.23
N GLU A 155 4.75 -2.73 -19.91
CA GLU A 155 5.34 -2.39 -21.22
C GLU A 155 6.44 -1.32 -21.08
#